data_AF-A0A224XIQ7-F1
#
_entry.id   AF-A0A224XIQ7-F1
#
_cell.length_a   1.000
_cell.length_b   1.000
_cell.length_c   1.000
_cell.angle_alpha   90.00
_cell.angle_beta   90.00
_cell.angle_gamma   90.00
#
_symmetry.space_group_name_H-M   'P 1'
#
loop_
_entity.id
_entity.type
_entity.pdbx_description
1 polymer ?
#
loop_
_entity_poly.entity_id
_entity_poly.type
_entity_poly.pdbx_seq_one_letter_code
_entity_poly.pdbx_strand_id
1 'polypeptide(L)'
;VEQKRLEAILKNKSNTAFWEEKKKAHEEVKKNLEHYVGKLQEQVMVPIGKRGLIKGRIINTNQVFVSLGGGWFVKTCSAEAQIICTRRISECSDILEKLEKERKLFEGWTALSDKQVFGMDNAKEIIEPYDEKKEASWRKQHAEKVKEHRKKLAEVRKELEDSRGKGKSSEEELWRHLDLLELQEEFEDELDQMGENSENESENSSPLDSDDDSEEEKDDSTLQERYKIVENKPKAGLQSILSKNQ
;
A
#
# COMPACT_ATOMS: atom_id res chain seq x y z
N VAL A 1 -6.42 25.07 -2.15
CA VAL A 1 -6.86 23.70 -2.53
C VAL A 1 -6.97 23.54 -4.04
N GLU A 2 -7.58 24.49 -4.74
CA GLU A 2 -7.77 24.46 -6.20
C GLU A 2 -6.47 24.41 -7.02
N GLN A 3 -5.43 25.17 -6.62
CA GLN A 3 -4.13 25.13 -7.31
C GLN A 3 -3.50 23.72 -7.30
N LYS A 4 -3.54 23.02 -6.16
CA LYS A 4 -3.06 21.64 -6.05
C LYS A 4 -3.86 20.68 -6.94
N ARG A 5 -5.17 20.93 -7.12
CA ARG A 5 -6.03 20.12 -8.00
C ARG A 5 -5.68 20.34 -9.48
N LEU A 6 -5.48 21.59 -9.89
CA LEU A 6 -5.05 21.91 -11.26
C LEU A 6 -3.69 21.28 -11.58
N GLU A 7 -2.74 21.36 -10.65
CA GLU A 7 -1.44 20.71 -10.79
C GLU A 7 -1.58 19.18 -10.93
N ALA A 8 -2.43 18.54 -10.13
CA ALA A 8 -2.70 17.11 -10.22
C ALA A 8 -3.29 16.71 -11.59
N ILE A 9 -4.24 17.51 -12.12
CA ILE A 9 -4.83 17.27 -13.45
C ILE A 9 -3.78 17.41 -14.55
N LEU A 10 -2.92 18.43 -14.48
CA LEU A 10 -1.84 18.64 -15.44
C LEU A 10 -0.82 17.49 -15.40
N LYS A 11 -0.44 17.05 -14.20
CA LYS A 11 0.45 15.91 -14.01
C LYS A 11 -0.14 14.62 -14.56
N ASN A 12 -1.42 14.36 -14.31
CA ASN A 12 -2.13 13.21 -14.87
C ASN A 12 -2.11 13.26 -16.41
N LYS A 13 -2.43 14.40 -17.03
CA LYS A 13 -2.35 14.57 -18.50
C LYS A 13 -0.95 14.28 -19.06
N SER A 14 0.09 14.83 -18.43
CA SER A 14 1.48 14.60 -18.84
C SER A 14 1.86 13.11 -18.72
N ASN A 15 1.46 12.46 -17.63
CA ASN A 15 1.73 11.05 -17.41
C ASN A 15 1.00 10.18 -18.44
N THR A 16 -0.26 10.48 -18.75
CA THR A 16 -1.03 9.75 -19.76
C THR A 16 -0.35 9.81 -21.11
N ALA A 17 0.08 10.99 -21.56
CA ALA A 17 0.81 11.15 -22.81
C ALA A 17 2.12 10.35 -22.83
N PHE A 18 2.87 10.37 -21.72
CA PHE A 18 4.10 9.59 -21.58
C PHE A 18 3.86 8.08 -21.69
N TRP A 19 2.84 7.55 -21.00
CA TRP A 19 2.53 6.12 -21.03
C TRP A 19 1.93 5.66 -22.36
N GLU A 20 1.17 6.52 -23.05
CA GLU A 20 0.72 6.28 -24.42
C GLU A 20 1.89 6.16 -25.40
N GLU A 21 2.86 7.09 -25.33
CA GLU A 21 4.08 7.03 -26.15
C GLU A 21 4.88 5.76 -25.87
N LYS A 22 5.05 5.40 -24.59
CA LYS A 22 5.74 4.17 -24.17
C LYS A 22 5.05 2.92 -24.69
N LYS A 23 3.72 2.85 -24.56
CA LYS A 23 2.92 1.74 -25.08
C LYS A 23 3.12 1.59 -26.59
N LYS A 24 3.00 2.69 -27.34
CA LYS A 24 3.19 2.71 -28.80
C LYS A 24 4.60 2.25 -29.20
N ALA A 25 5.63 2.69 -28.47
CA ALA A 25 7.00 2.25 -28.70
C ALA A 25 7.17 0.73 -28.49
N HIS A 26 6.53 0.16 -27.45
CA HIS A 26 6.57 -1.29 -27.24
C HIS A 26 5.80 -2.08 -28.33
N GLU A 27 4.68 -1.56 -28.82
CA GLU A 27 3.95 -2.15 -29.93
C GLU A 27 4.75 -2.14 -31.23
N GLU A 28 5.48 -1.05 -31.51
CA GLU A 28 6.38 -0.95 -32.66
C GLU A 28 7.53 -1.96 -32.56
N VAL A 29 8.16 -2.08 -31.39
CA VAL A 29 9.21 -3.08 -31.14
C VAL A 29 8.67 -4.50 -31.36
N LYS A 30 7.46 -4.80 -30.88
CA LYS A 30 6.83 -6.11 -31.09
C LYS A 30 6.65 -6.42 -32.59
N LYS A 31 6.09 -5.47 -33.35
CA LYS A 31 5.91 -5.60 -34.80
C LYS A 31 7.25 -5.78 -35.54
N ASN A 32 8.28 -5.05 -35.12
CA ASN A 32 9.62 -5.17 -35.69
C ASN A 32 10.21 -6.55 -35.39
N LEU A 33 10.07 -7.06 -34.16
CA LEU A 33 10.52 -8.41 -33.81
C LEU A 33 9.80 -9.46 -34.66
N GLU A 34 8.49 -9.35 -34.85
CA GLU A 34 7.69 -10.23 -35.73
C GLU A 34 8.20 -10.22 -37.18
N HIS A 35 8.57 -9.05 -37.72
CA HIS A 35 9.11 -8.92 -39.06
C HIS A 35 10.43 -9.69 -39.29
N TYR A 36 11.27 -9.78 -38.26
CA TYR A 36 12.57 -10.45 -38.34
C TYR A 36 12.53 -11.94 -38.00
N VAL A 37 11.39 -12.47 -37.57
CA VAL A 37 11.23 -13.91 -37.29
C VAL A 37 11.46 -14.71 -38.59
N GLY A 38 12.30 -15.74 -38.51
CA GLY A 38 12.55 -16.67 -39.63
C GLY A 38 13.59 -16.18 -40.65
N LYS A 39 14.03 -14.93 -40.58
CA LYS A 39 15.24 -14.46 -41.27
C LYS A 39 16.45 -14.81 -40.41
N LEU A 40 17.61 -15.13 -40.98
CA LEU A 40 18.88 -15.28 -40.22
C LEU A 40 19.73 -14.01 -40.31
N GLN A 41 19.67 -13.34 -41.46
CA GLN A 41 20.40 -12.12 -41.79
C GLN A 41 19.55 -11.26 -42.71
N GLU A 42 19.56 -9.94 -42.51
CA GLU A 42 18.80 -8.99 -43.31
C GLU A 42 19.61 -7.70 -43.50
N GLN A 43 19.54 -7.08 -44.69
CA GLN A 43 20.14 -5.76 -44.92
C GLN A 43 19.23 -4.65 -44.37
N VAL A 44 19.78 -3.73 -43.57
CA VAL A 44 19.04 -2.67 -42.90
C VAL A 44 19.82 -1.35 -42.92
N MET A 45 19.11 -0.23 -43.01
CA MET A 45 19.68 1.11 -42.82
C MET A 45 19.74 1.43 -41.33
N VAL A 46 20.95 1.54 -40.77
CA VAL A 46 21.16 1.87 -39.35
C VAL A 46 21.27 3.38 -39.19
N PRO A 47 20.45 4.01 -38.34
CA PRO A 47 20.56 5.44 -38.07
C PRO A 47 21.81 5.75 -37.26
N ILE A 48 22.63 6.69 -37.76
CA ILE A 48 23.76 7.28 -37.04
C ILE A 48 23.47 8.77 -36.85
N GLY A 49 22.89 9.09 -35.70
CA GLY A 49 22.48 10.45 -35.35
C GLY A 49 21.20 10.91 -36.07
N LYS A 50 20.94 12.22 -36.05
CA LYS A 50 19.66 12.80 -36.50
C LYS A 50 19.45 12.83 -38.02
N ARG A 51 20.53 12.80 -38.81
CA ARG A 51 20.47 12.98 -40.28
C ARG A 51 21.29 11.95 -41.08
N GLY A 52 21.91 10.98 -40.43
CA GLY A 52 22.77 9.98 -41.06
C GLY A 52 22.14 8.60 -41.02
N LEU A 53 22.19 7.88 -42.15
CA LEU A 53 21.82 6.47 -42.25
C LEU A 53 22.97 5.71 -42.92
N ILE A 54 23.42 4.61 -42.33
CA ILE A 54 24.47 3.73 -42.89
C ILE A 54 23.85 2.40 -43.32
N LYS A 55 24.25 1.89 -44.48
CA LYS A 55 23.90 0.54 -44.94
C LYS A 55 24.63 -0.50 -44.08
N GLY A 56 23.87 -1.33 -43.40
CA GLY A 56 24.38 -2.44 -42.59
C GLY A 56 23.62 -3.74 -42.84
N ARG A 57 24.03 -4.79 -42.13
CA ARG A 57 23.31 -6.07 -42.07
C ARG A 57 23.12 -6.48 -40.63
N ILE A 58 21.93 -6.95 -40.28
CA ILE A 58 21.67 -7.59 -38.99
C ILE A 58 22.06 -9.07 -39.12
N ILE A 59 22.75 -9.59 -38.12
CA ILE A 59 23.18 -10.98 -38.02
C ILE A 59 22.55 -11.58 -36.77
N ASN A 60 22.05 -12.81 -36.84
CA ASN A 60 21.40 -13.51 -35.73
C ASN A 60 20.16 -12.76 -35.19
N THR A 61 19.25 -12.42 -36.07
CA THR A 61 17.90 -11.86 -35.81
C THR A 61 17.07 -12.61 -34.76
N ASN A 62 17.39 -13.89 -34.49
CA ASN A 62 16.75 -14.69 -33.45
C ASN A 62 17.25 -14.39 -32.03
N GLN A 63 18.36 -13.66 -31.88
CA GLN A 63 18.96 -13.32 -30.59
C GLN A 63 18.92 -11.80 -30.40
N VAL A 64 18.32 -11.36 -29.30
CA VAL A 64 18.15 -9.94 -29.00
C VAL A 64 18.59 -9.65 -27.57
N PHE A 65 19.03 -8.41 -27.34
CA PHE A 65 19.31 -7.92 -25.99
C PHE A 65 18.11 -7.16 -25.47
N VAL A 66 17.58 -7.61 -24.34
CA VAL A 66 16.45 -6.97 -23.66
C VAL A 66 16.95 -6.32 -22.38
N SER A 67 16.64 -5.04 -22.22
CA SER A 67 16.87 -4.32 -20.95
C SER A 67 15.84 -4.78 -19.92
N LEU A 68 16.27 -5.25 -18.76
CA LEU A 68 15.38 -5.62 -17.65
C LEU A 68 15.08 -4.43 -16.71
N GLY A 69 15.94 -3.40 -16.74
CA GLY A 69 15.93 -2.27 -15.82
C GLY A 69 17.26 -2.11 -15.11
N GLY A 70 17.50 -0.94 -14.49
CA GLY A 70 18.71 -0.68 -13.70
C GLY A 70 20.03 -0.81 -14.46
N GLY A 71 20.02 -0.68 -15.80
CA GLY A 71 21.21 -0.84 -16.65
C GLY A 71 21.55 -2.29 -17.02
N TRP A 72 20.74 -3.27 -16.61
CA TRP A 72 20.97 -4.68 -16.92
C TRP A 72 20.36 -5.10 -18.25
N PHE A 73 21.13 -5.83 -19.04
CA PHE A 73 20.72 -6.40 -20.33
C PHE A 73 20.91 -7.91 -20.33
N VAL A 74 19.91 -8.63 -20.82
CA VAL A 74 19.95 -10.08 -20.97
C VAL A 74 19.81 -10.43 -22.43
N LYS A 75 20.59 -11.42 -22.87
CA LYS A 75 20.47 -12.00 -24.20
C LYS A 75 19.36 -13.02 -24.19
N THR A 76 18.29 -12.79 -24.95
CA THR A 76 17.12 -13.66 -25.03
C THR A 76 16.85 -14.05 -26.47
N CYS A 77 16.00 -15.06 -26.67
CA CYS A 77 15.49 -15.32 -28.02
C CYS A 77 14.42 -14.28 -28.41
N SER A 78 14.20 -14.11 -29.72
CA SER A 78 13.21 -13.14 -30.22
C SER A 78 11.77 -13.48 -29.81
N ALA A 79 11.45 -14.77 -29.65
CA ALA A 79 10.14 -15.21 -29.17
C ALA A 79 9.91 -14.82 -27.70
N GLU A 80 10.90 -15.06 -26.82
CA GLU A 80 10.85 -14.61 -25.42
C GLU A 80 10.78 -13.08 -25.32
N ALA A 81 11.52 -12.36 -26.17
CA ALA A 81 11.48 -10.90 -26.19
C ALA A 81 10.09 -10.36 -26.57
N GLN A 82 9.37 -11.04 -27.47
CA GLN A 82 7.98 -10.71 -27.78
C GLN A 82 7.08 -10.89 -26.56
N ILE A 83 7.24 -11.97 -25.79
CA ILE A 83 6.49 -12.21 -24.53
C ILE A 83 6.78 -11.10 -23.51
N ILE A 84 8.04 -10.68 -23.38
CA ILE A 84 8.39 -9.56 -22.50
C ILE A 84 7.72 -8.26 -22.99
N CYS A 85 7.68 -8.02 -24.30
CA CYS A 85 6.99 -6.85 -24.87
C CYS A 85 5.48 -6.90 -24.62
N THR A 86 4.82 -8.04 -24.78
CA THR A 86 3.38 -8.16 -24.51
C THR A 86 3.06 -7.87 -23.05
N ARG A 87 3.88 -8.38 -22.11
CA ARG A 87 3.72 -8.06 -20.68
C ARG A 87 3.89 -6.57 -20.40
N ARG A 88 4.86 -5.90 -21.04
CA ARG A 88 5.05 -4.45 -20.89
C ARG A 88 3.88 -3.65 -21.45
N ILE A 89 3.28 -4.11 -22.57
CA ILE A 89 2.10 -3.47 -23.16
C ILE A 89 0.89 -3.61 -22.23
N SER A 90 0.69 -4.76 -21.59
CA SER A 90 -0.37 -4.92 -20.59
C SER A 90 -0.12 -4.03 -19.37
N GLU A 91 1.10 -4.01 -18.83
CA GLU A 91 1.49 -3.12 -17.72
C GLU A 91 1.19 -1.64 -18.05
N CYS A 92 1.54 -1.17 -19.25
CA CYS A 92 1.23 0.20 -19.68
C CYS A 92 -0.29 0.44 -19.79
N SER A 93 -1.05 -0.56 -20.25
CA SER A 93 -2.51 -0.45 -20.39
C SER A 93 -3.20 -0.36 -19.03
N ASP A 94 -2.74 -1.15 -18.05
CA ASP A 94 -3.25 -1.11 -16.67
C ASP A 94 -2.97 0.26 -16.02
N ILE A 95 -1.78 0.82 -16.26
CA ILE A 95 -1.43 2.16 -15.77
C ILE A 95 -2.31 3.24 -16.41
N LEU A 96 -2.57 3.15 -17.73
CA LEU A 96 -3.46 4.08 -18.42
C LEU A 96 -4.89 4.01 -17.87
N GLU A 97 -5.40 2.83 -17.57
CA GLU A 97 -6.73 2.67 -16.96
C GLU A 97 -6.79 3.33 -15.57
N LYS A 98 -5.75 3.17 -14.76
CA LYS A 98 -5.64 3.85 -13.46
C LYS A 98 -5.62 5.37 -13.60
N LEU A 99 -4.82 5.89 -14.54
CA LEU A 99 -4.77 7.32 -14.82
C LEU A 99 -6.10 7.86 -15.33
N GLU A 100 -6.86 7.08 -16.10
CA GLU A 100 -8.21 7.45 -16.54
C GLU A 100 -9.20 7.51 -15.37
N LYS A 101 -9.14 6.55 -14.43
CA LYS A 101 -9.94 6.57 -13.20
C LYS A 101 -9.61 7.80 -12.34
N GLU A 102 -8.34 8.10 -12.15
CA GLU A 102 -7.91 9.33 -11.47
C GLU A 102 -8.43 10.59 -12.16
N ARG A 103 -8.36 10.65 -13.50
CA ARG A 103 -8.89 11.78 -14.26
C ARG A 103 -10.39 11.96 -14.02
N LYS A 104 -11.17 10.88 -14.10
CA LYS A 104 -12.63 10.89 -13.84
C LYS A 104 -12.94 11.35 -12.42
N LEU A 105 -12.14 10.94 -11.43
CA LEU A 105 -12.28 11.37 -10.05
C LEU A 105 -12.07 12.89 -9.91
N PHE A 106 -10.99 13.42 -10.52
CA PHE A 106 -10.73 14.86 -10.50
C PHE A 106 -11.81 15.66 -11.23
N GLU A 107 -12.28 15.18 -12.39
CA GLU A 107 -13.40 15.78 -13.13
C GLU A 107 -14.68 15.79 -12.28
N GLY A 108 -15.00 14.70 -11.60
CA GLY A 108 -16.13 14.61 -10.68
C GLY A 108 -16.04 15.62 -9.54
N TRP A 109 -14.88 15.78 -8.92
CA TRP A 109 -14.67 16.79 -7.88
C TRP A 109 -14.81 18.22 -8.39
N THR A 110 -14.31 18.52 -9.60
CA THR A 110 -14.50 19.85 -10.20
C THR A 110 -15.99 20.13 -10.48
N ALA A 111 -16.73 19.15 -11.01
CA ALA A 111 -18.15 19.31 -11.30
C ALA A 111 -19.00 19.52 -10.03
N LEU A 112 -18.66 18.83 -8.93
CA LEU A 112 -19.33 18.98 -7.64
C LEU A 112 -19.06 20.34 -7.00
N SER A 113 -17.81 20.81 -7.07
CA SER A 113 -17.39 22.09 -6.50
C SER A 113 -18.06 23.29 -7.17
N ASP A 114 -18.29 23.22 -8.48
CA ASP A 114 -18.85 24.33 -9.26
C ASP A 114 -20.39 24.42 -9.19
N LYS A 115 -21.09 23.33 -8.84
CA LYS A 115 -22.56 23.26 -9.02
C LYS A 115 -23.40 22.88 -7.81
N GLN A 116 -22.86 22.28 -6.75
CA GLN A 116 -23.72 21.44 -5.90
C GLN A 116 -23.72 21.70 -4.40
N VAL A 117 -22.78 22.48 -3.85
CA VAL A 117 -22.69 22.56 -2.38
C VAL A 117 -23.66 23.59 -1.77
N PHE A 118 -23.99 24.69 -2.46
CA PHE A 118 -24.81 25.77 -1.85
C PHE A 118 -25.81 26.48 -2.78
N GLY A 119 -26.02 26.02 -4.03
CA GLY A 119 -26.67 26.82 -5.07
C GLY A 119 -27.81 26.17 -5.86
N MET A 120 -28.38 25.05 -5.40
CA MET A 120 -29.54 24.44 -6.07
C MET A 120 -30.84 24.84 -5.38
N ASP A 121 -31.72 25.57 -6.08
CA ASP A 121 -33.10 25.90 -5.64
C ASP A 121 -33.96 24.65 -5.31
N ASN A 122 -33.49 23.46 -5.69
CA ASN A 122 -34.13 22.15 -5.43
C ASN A 122 -33.33 21.25 -4.46
N ALA A 123 -32.25 21.74 -3.85
CA ALA A 123 -31.55 20.97 -2.83
C ALA A 123 -32.42 20.91 -1.57
N LYS A 124 -32.96 19.72 -1.26
CA LYS A 124 -33.60 19.49 0.04
C LYS A 124 -32.50 19.27 1.05
N GLU A 125 -32.41 20.17 2.02
CA GLU A 125 -31.59 19.95 3.21
C GLU A 125 -32.02 18.63 3.86
N ILE A 126 -31.04 17.76 4.13
CA ILE A 126 -31.28 16.52 4.89
C ILE A 126 -31.44 16.95 6.34
N ILE A 127 -32.66 17.36 6.70
CA ILE A 127 -33.04 17.66 8.07
C ILE A 127 -33.50 16.35 8.68
N GLU A 128 -32.60 15.72 9.43
CA GLU A 128 -32.99 14.57 10.26
C GLU A 128 -33.93 15.06 11.36
N PRO A 129 -35.12 14.46 11.52
CA PRO A 129 -36.03 14.86 12.58
C PRO A 129 -35.43 14.50 13.94
N TYR A 130 -34.89 15.51 14.63
CA TYR A 130 -34.36 15.37 15.98
C TYR A 130 -35.50 15.26 17.00
N ASP A 131 -35.56 14.13 17.71
CA ASP A 131 -36.52 13.89 18.78
C ASP A 131 -35.75 13.67 20.09
N GLU A 132 -35.71 14.70 20.93
CA GLU A 132 -34.98 14.72 22.21
C GLU A 132 -35.31 13.51 23.10
N LYS A 133 -36.56 13.03 23.09
CA LYS A 133 -36.97 11.90 23.94
C LYS A 133 -36.42 10.58 23.42
N LYS A 134 -36.42 10.39 22.10
CA LYS A 134 -35.85 9.19 21.48
C LYS A 134 -34.34 9.18 21.65
N GLU A 135 -33.69 10.31 21.43
CA GLU A 135 -32.25 10.48 21.62
C GLU A 135 -31.83 10.21 23.08
N ALA A 136 -32.55 10.77 24.05
CA ALA A 136 -32.27 10.52 25.46
C ALA A 136 -32.53 9.06 25.86
N SER A 137 -33.54 8.41 25.29
CA SER A 137 -33.79 6.97 25.52
C SER A 137 -32.72 6.09 24.89
N TRP A 138 -32.25 6.46 23.69
CA TRP A 138 -31.20 5.77 22.97
C TRP A 138 -29.86 5.91 23.69
N ARG A 139 -29.48 7.12 24.16
CA ARG A 139 -28.27 7.33 24.96
C ARG A 139 -28.26 6.52 26.26
N LYS A 140 -29.41 6.41 26.93
CA LYS A 140 -29.53 5.55 28.13
C LYS A 140 -29.36 4.07 27.81
N GLN A 141 -30.04 3.58 26.76
CA GLN A 141 -29.90 2.18 26.32
C GLN A 141 -28.49 1.88 25.84
N HIS A 142 -27.84 2.83 25.16
CA HIS A 142 -26.47 2.70 24.69
C HIS A 142 -25.50 2.65 25.88
N ALA A 143 -25.61 3.57 26.84
CA ALA A 143 -24.80 3.56 28.05
C ALA A 143 -24.96 2.25 28.85
N GLU A 144 -26.18 1.70 28.91
CA GLU A 144 -26.44 0.40 29.55
C GLU A 144 -25.78 -0.76 28.78
N LYS A 145 -25.93 -0.83 27.45
CA LYS A 145 -25.29 -1.84 26.61
C LYS A 145 -23.77 -1.80 26.68
N VAL A 146 -23.18 -0.60 26.60
CA VAL A 146 -21.72 -0.39 26.73
C VAL A 146 -21.25 -0.86 28.11
N LYS A 147 -22.00 -0.56 29.17
CA LYS A 147 -21.66 -0.99 30.53
C LYS A 147 -21.74 -2.51 30.69
N GLU A 148 -22.78 -3.15 30.15
CA GLU A 148 -22.90 -4.61 30.13
C GLU A 148 -21.78 -5.26 29.35
N HIS A 149 -21.42 -4.69 28.20
CA HIS A 149 -20.34 -5.16 27.35
C HIS A 149 -18.98 -5.09 28.07
N ARG A 150 -18.64 -3.93 28.65
CA ARG A 150 -17.43 -3.74 29.46
C ARG A 150 -17.37 -4.69 30.65
N LYS A 151 -18.52 -5.00 31.27
CA LYS A 151 -18.59 -5.96 32.38
C LYS A 151 -18.28 -7.39 31.92
N LYS A 152 -18.81 -7.82 30.77
CA LYS A 152 -18.48 -9.13 30.18
C LYS A 152 -16.99 -9.24 29.85
N LEU A 153 -16.42 -8.18 29.27
CA LEU A 153 -14.99 -8.12 28.95
C LEU A 153 -14.11 -8.21 30.20
N ALA A 154 -14.49 -7.51 31.28
CA ALA A 154 -13.82 -7.61 32.57
C ALA A 154 -13.94 -9.01 33.22
N GLU A 155 -15.08 -9.68 33.07
CA GLU A 155 -15.30 -11.04 33.58
C GLU A 155 -14.42 -12.05 32.85
N VAL A 156 -14.40 -12.04 31.51
CA VAL A 156 -13.54 -12.91 30.69
C VAL A 156 -12.06 -12.64 31.00
N ARG A 157 -11.66 -11.38 31.14
CA ARG A 157 -10.27 -11.01 31.50
C ARG A 157 -9.86 -11.53 32.88
N LYS A 158 -10.74 -11.42 33.87
CA LYS A 158 -10.50 -11.96 35.22
C LYS A 158 -10.39 -13.48 35.21
N GLU A 159 -11.27 -14.17 34.49
CA GLU A 159 -11.21 -15.63 34.34
C GLU A 159 -9.91 -16.09 33.66
N LEU A 160 -9.41 -15.31 32.69
CA LEU A 160 -8.12 -15.55 32.06
C LEU A 160 -6.97 -15.40 33.07
N GLU A 161 -6.94 -14.33 33.86
CA GLU A 161 -5.95 -14.09 34.92
C GLU A 161 -5.95 -15.19 36.00
N ASP A 162 -7.14 -15.59 36.47
CA ASP A 162 -7.32 -16.68 37.45
C ASP A 162 -6.86 -18.05 36.91
N SER A 163 -6.94 -18.25 35.59
CA SER A 163 -6.46 -19.45 34.91
C SER A 163 -4.93 -19.46 34.69
N ARG A 164 -4.37 -18.29 34.39
CA ARG A 164 -2.93 -18.07 34.18
C ARG A 164 -2.12 -18.24 35.47
N GLY A 165 -2.68 -17.83 36.62
CA GLY A 165 -2.10 -18.03 37.95
C GLY A 165 -1.99 -19.50 38.40
N LYS A 166 -2.68 -20.43 37.72
CA LYS A 166 -2.65 -21.88 38.03
C LYS A 166 -1.62 -22.68 37.21
N GLY A 167 -0.76 -22.01 36.44
CA GLY A 167 0.41 -22.62 35.79
C GLY A 167 0.09 -23.70 34.76
N LYS A 168 -1.13 -23.71 34.21
CA LYS A 168 -1.55 -24.65 33.15
C LYS A 168 -1.80 -23.84 31.89
N SER A 169 -0.83 -23.79 30.99
CA SER A 169 -1.02 -23.41 29.60
C SER A 169 -1.89 -24.48 28.91
N SER A 170 -3.18 -24.45 29.22
CA SER A 170 -4.20 -25.37 28.74
C SER A 170 -4.77 -24.80 27.45
N GLU A 171 -5.15 -25.67 26.52
CA GLU A 171 -5.90 -25.31 25.30
C GLU A 171 -7.11 -24.41 25.63
N GLU A 172 -7.74 -24.61 26.80
CA GLU A 172 -8.83 -23.79 27.34
C GLU A 172 -8.46 -22.32 27.66
N GLU A 173 -7.20 -22.03 27.98
CA GLU A 173 -6.70 -20.64 28.13
C GLU A 173 -6.62 -19.95 26.78
N LEU A 174 -6.20 -20.68 25.73
CA LEU A 174 -6.15 -20.18 24.36
C LEU A 174 -7.55 -19.89 23.80
N TRP A 175 -8.52 -20.77 24.06
CA TRP A 175 -9.92 -20.54 23.69
C TRP A 175 -10.50 -19.30 24.39
N ARG A 176 -10.28 -19.13 25.71
CA ARG A 176 -10.74 -17.93 26.43
C ARG A 176 -10.07 -16.63 25.97
N HIS A 177 -8.78 -16.70 25.63
CA HIS A 177 -8.09 -15.54 25.09
C HIS A 177 -8.65 -15.15 23.71
N LEU A 178 -9.02 -16.13 22.89
CA LEU A 178 -9.68 -15.91 21.60
C LEU A 178 -11.08 -15.30 21.77
N ASP A 179 -11.89 -15.82 22.70
CA ASP A 179 -13.22 -15.29 23.03
C ASP A 179 -13.15 -13.83 23.50
N LEU A 180 -12.10 -13.46 24.26
CA LEU A 180 -11.86 -12.08 24.70
C LEU A 180 -11.58 -11.14 23.51
N LEU A 181 -10.75 -11.60 22.57
CA LEU A 181 -10.35 -10.81 21.40
C LEU A 181 -11.54 -10.60 20.44
N GLU A 182 -12.36 -11.63 20.22
CA GLU A 182 -13.57 -11.52 19.41
C GLU A 182 -14.55 -10.50 20.02
N LEU A 183 -14.76 -10.59 21.34
CA LEU A 183 -15.62 -9.64 22.06
C LEU A 183 -15.07 -8.20 22.01
N GLN A 184 -13.75 -8.03 21.98
CA GLN A 184 -13.13 -6.72 21.86
C GLN A 184 -13.27 -6.14 20.45
N GLU A 185 -13.05 -6.94 19.41
CA GLU A 185 -13.19 -6.53 18.01
C GLU A 185 -14.64 -6.11 17.69
N GLU A 186 -15.63 -6.89 18.13
CA GLU A 186 -17.05 -6.55 17.94
C GLU A 186 -17.40 -5.20 18.58
N PHE A 187 -16.84 -4.89 19.75
CA PHE A 187 -17.08 -3.64 20.44
C PHE A 187 -16.43 -2.42 19.78
N GLU A 188 -15.19 -2.59 19.33
CA GLU A 188 -14.48 -1.55 18.58
C GLU A 188 -15.20 -1.22 17.27
N ASP A 189 -15.67 -2.24 16.54
CA ASP A 189 -16.48 -2.08 15.33
C ASP A 189 -17.82 -1.38 15.61
N GLU A 190 -18.49 -1.72 16.71
CA GLU A 190 -19.73 -1.05 17.13
C GLU A 190 -19.50 0.43 17.46
N LEU A 191 -18.40 0.78 18.15
CA LEU A 191 -18.04 2.17 18.45
C LEU A 191 -17.69 2.97 17.20
N ASP A 192 -16.93 2.38 16.28
CA ASP A 192 -16.48 3.02 15.05
C ASP A 192 -17.65 3.31 14.10
N GLN A 193 -18.61 2.38 13.97
CA GLN A 193 -19.84 2.60 13.18
C GLN A 193 -20.70 3.73 13.75
N MET A 194 -20.60 3.99 15.06
CA MET A 194 -21.43 4.93 15.78
C MET A 194 -20.77 6.30 15.95
N GLY A 195 -19.48 6.43 15.58
CA GLY A 195 -18.76 7.70 15.54
C GLY A 195 -18.55 8.34 16.91
N GLU A 196 -18.32 7.55 17.96
CA GLU A 196 -18.11 8.10 19.31
C GLU A 196 -16.72 8.75 19.47
N ASN A 197 -16.67 10.04 19.14
CA ASN A 197 -15.79 11.01 19.78
C ASN A 197 -16.54 11.60 21.00
N SER A 198 -16.95 10.74 21.95
CA SER A 198 -17.66 11.13 23.18
C SER A 198 -16.66 11.39 24.31
N GLU A 199 -15.87 12.45 24.16
CA GLU A 199 -15.19 13.07 25.30
C GLU A 199 -16.21 13.97 26.02
N ASN A 200 -16.44 13.68 27.31
CA ASN A 200 -17.30 14.38 28.28
C ASN A 200 -18.79 14.02 28.30
N GLU A 201 -19.16 13.23 29.32
CA GLU A 201 -20.14 13.57 30.37
C GLU A 201 -20.63 12.27 31.04
N SER A 202 -19.76 11.68 31.87
CA SER A 202 -20.18 10.78 32.95
C SER A 202 -19.10 10.77 34.03
N GLU A 203 -18.91 11.92 34.69
CA GLU A 203 -18.37 11.95 36.04
C GLU A 203 -19.36 11.19 36.95
N ASN A 204 -19.14 9.89 37.12
CA ASN A 204 -19.43 9.06 38.31
C ASN A 204 -19.57 7.57 37.93
N SER A 205 -18.44 6.94 37.65
CA SER A 205 -18.20 5.54 38.01
C SER A 205 -16.71 5.39 38.24
N SER A 206 -16.32 5.37 39.51
CA SER A 206 -15.00 5.06 40.10
C SER A 206 -13.77 5.02 39.17
N PRO A 207 -12.74 5.84 39.44
CA PRO A 207 -11.39 5.54 39.02
C PRO A 207 -10.94 4.28 39.76
N LEU A 208 -11.04 3.14 39.09
CA LEU A 208 -10.22 1.96 39.34
C LEU A 208 -9.39 1.67 38.08
N ASP A 209 -8.96 2.73 37.39
CA ASP A 209 -7.60 2.77 36.86
C ASP A 209 -6.72 3.27 38.01
N SER A 210 -6.32 2.32 38.84
CA SER A 210 -4.98 2.42 39.40
C SER A 210 -4.10 1.99 38.24
N ASP A 211 -3.50 2.99 37.58
CA ASP A 211 -2.18 2.85 37.02
C ASP A 211 -1.30 2.20 38.11
N ASP A 212 -1.18 0.87 38.06
CA ASP A 212 -0.03 0.15 38.54
C ASP A 212 0.78 -0.26 37.31
N ASP A 213 1.21 0.78 36.59
CA ASP A 213 2.42 0.76 35.80
C ASP A 213 3.60 0.82 36.79
N SER A 214 3.77 -0.27 37.55
CA SER A 214 5.03 -0.52 38.21
C SER A 214 6.01 -0.90 37.11
N GLU A 215 6.73 0.11 36.62
CA GLU A 215 8.04 -0.06 36.01
C GLU A 215 8.93 -0.86 36.98
N GLU A 216 8.92 -2.19 36.85
CA GLU A 216 10.11 -2.96 37.16
C GLU A 216 11.14 -2.67 36.06
N GLU A 217 11.94 -1.64 36.30
CA GLU A 217 13.28 -1.46 35.72
C GLU A 217 14.12 -2.72 35.99
N LYS A 218 13.90 -3.76 35.18
CA LYS A 218 14.79 -4.91 35.01
C LYS A 218 15.68 -4.66 33.81
N ASP A 219 16.75 -3.91 34.08
CA ASP A 219 18.08 -4.01 33.50
C ASP A 219 18.15 -4.76 32.13
N ASP A 220 17.96 -4.01 31.04
CA ASP A 220 18.13 -4.42 29.64
C ASP A 220 19.61 -4.58 29.22
N SER A 221 20.49 -5.03 30.13
CA SER A 221 21.89 -5.31 29.79
C SER A 221 22.10 -6.70 29.16
N THR A 222 21.14 -7.63 29.26
CA THR A 222 21.41 -9.05 28.92
C THR A 222 20.93 -9.50 27.53
N LEU A 223 20.12 -8.71 26.80
CA LEU A 223 19.62 -9.09 25.47
C LEU A 223 20.41 -8.50 24.29
N GLN A 224 21.20 -7.43 24.50
CA GLN A 224 22.11 -6.91 23.47
C GLN A 224 23.39 -7.75 23.29
N GLU A 225 23.78 -8.57 24.27
CA GLU A 225 24.99 -9.39 24.21
C GLU A 225 24.83 -10.70 23.41
N ARG A 226 23.61 -11.16 23.17
CA ARG A 226 23.38 -12.34 22.30
C ARG A 226 23.35 -12.02 20.81
N TYR A 227 23.13 -10.77 20.41
CA TYR A 227 23.13 -10.37 18.99
C TYR A 227 24.42 -9.67 18.51
N LYS A 228 25.38 -9.39 19.41
CA LYS A 228 26.67 -8.79 19.05
C LYS A 228 27.82 -9.78 18.76
N ILE A 229 27.62 -11.08 18.91
CA ILE A 229 28.68 -12.09 18.68
C ILE A 229 28.87 -12.45 17.18
N VAL A 230 28.02 -11.96 16.27
CA VAL A 230 28.08 -12.36 14.83
C VAL A 230 28.80 -11.36 13.91
N GLU A 231 29.16 -10.15 14.36
CA GLU A 231 29.78 -9.13 13.47
C GLU A 231 31.28 -8.84 13.68
N ASN A 232 32.02 -9.64 14.45
CA ASN A 232 33.49 -9.52 14.50
C ASN A 232 34.17 -10.49 13.54
N LYS A 233 34.14 -10.17 12.24
CA LYS A 233 35.19 -10.62 11.29
C LYS A 233 36.28 -9.55 11.23
N PRO A 234 37.57 -9.91 11.34
CA PRO A 234 38.65 -8.94 11.28
C PRO A 234 38.77 -8.35 9.86
N LYS A 235 38.70 -7.02 9.76
CA LYS A 235 39.20 -6.27 8.60
C LYS A 235 40.72 -6.40 8.56
N ALA A 236 41.22 -7.46 7.91
CA ALA A 236 42.59 -7.49 7.41
C ALA A 236 42.71 -6.50 6.24
N GLY A 237 43.63 -5.55 6.37
CA GLY A 237 43.93 -4.58 5.33
C GLY A 237 44.51 -5.24 4.08
N LEU A 238 43.86 -5.03 2.94
CA LEU A 238 44.43 -5.21 1.61
C LEU A 238 44.69 -3.83 1.00
N GLN A 239 45.70 -3.15 1.54
CA GLN A 239 46.50 -2.21 0.76
C GLN A 239 47.89 -2.81 0.63
N SER A 240 48.17 -3.49 -0.49
CA SER A 240 49.52 -3.78 -1.00
C SER A 240 49.49 -4.93 -2.05
N ILE A 241 48.79 -4.78 -3.18
CA ILE A 241 49.14 -5.53 -4.40
C ILE A 241 48.79 -4.68 -5.64
N LEU A 242 49.47 -3.54 -5.81
CA LEU A 242 49.48 -2.77 -7.07
C LEU A 242 50.86 -2.11 -7.25
N SER A 243 51.92 -2.90 -7.07
CA SER A 243 53.24 -2.58 -7.62
C SER A 243 54.02 -3.87 -7.83
N LYS A 244 53.88 -4.47 -9.02
CA LYS A 244 54.85 -5.33 -9.71
C LYS A 244 54.10 -6.01 -10.86
N ASN A 245 54.12 -5.32 -11.99
CA ASN A 245 54.15 -5.88 -13.34
C ASN A 245 54.46 -4.70 -14.28
N GLN A 246 55.71 -4.23 -14.16
CA GLN A 246 56.51 -3.80 -15.30
C GLN A 246 57.54 -4.88 -15.53
#